data_AF-A0A831SL48-F1
#
_entry.id   AF-A0A831SL48-F1
#
_cell.length_a   1.000
_cell.length_b   1.000
_cell.length_c   1.000
_cell.angle_alpha   90.00
_cell.angle_beta   90.00
_cell.angle_gamma   90.00
#
_symmetry.space_group_name_H-M   'P 1'
#
loop_
_entity.id
_entity.type
_entity.pdbx_description
1 polymer ?
#
loop_
_entity_poly.entity_id
_entity_poly.type
_entity_poly.pdbx_seq_one_letter_code
_entity_poly.pdbx_strand_id
1 'polypeptide(L)'
;MGNGGLPPFGYKTVNKKLVPDEKESRIVKLIFETYVETGSVAEVYNTLKEKNILNRHGKTFTKSSIKNILTNPVYIGKLKYAGKIYNGLHQPIISELLFNEAQELHKKKIRKMKLFRNYLFAGLITCDECGSKMTPTYTNKKAKRGRKRYFYYRCTSTLKRDWQYALQDR
;
A
#
# COMPACT_ATOMS: atom_id res chain seq x y z
N MET A 1 -13.96 -6.97 22.49
CA MET A 1 -15.34 -6.86 21.96
C MET A 1 -15.36 -5.68 21.00
N GLY A 2 -15.73 -5.87 19.73
CA GLY A 2 -15.73 -4.80 18.72
C GLY A 2 -17.09 -4.11 18.63
N ASN A 3 -17.15 -2.86 19.08
CA ASN A 3 -18.35 -2.02 19.11
C ASN A 3 -18.64 -1.45 17.70
N GLY A 4 -19.64 -1.97 16.98
CA GLY A 4 -20.47 -1.21 16.03
C GLY A 4 -19.82 -0.46 14.86
N GLY A 5 -18.60 -0.79 14.42
CA GLY A 5 -17.95 -0.13 13.28
C GLY A 5 -18.63 -0.43 11.92
N LEU A 6 -18.36 0.41 10.92
CA LEU A 6 -18.84 0.20 9.55
C LEU A 6 -18.33 -1.17 9.03
N PRO A 7 -19.19 -2.02 8.43
CA PRO A 7 -18.74 -3.30 7.88
C PRO A 7 -17.76 -3.08 6.73
N PRO A 8 -16.88 -4.04 6.40
CA PRO A 8 -16.03 -3.97 5.22
C PRO A 8 -16.85 -3.72 3.93
N PHE A 9 -16.29 -2.97 2.98
CA PHE A 9 -16.92 -2.75 1.68
C PHE A 9 -17.19 -4.08 0.97
N GLY A 10 -18.38 -4.29 0.42
CA GLY A 10 -18.81 -5.61 -0.10
C GLY A 10 -19.74 -6.36 0.85
N TYR A 11 -19.81 -5.95 2.12
CA TYR A 11 -20.63 -6.59 3.15
C TYR A 11 -21.55 -5.60 3.84
N LYS A 12 -22.72 -6.10 4.25
CA LYS A 12 -23.66 -5.47 5.17
C LYS A 12 -23.79 -6.29 6.45
N THR A 13 -24.12 -5.63 7.55
CA THR A 13 -24.35 -6.31 8.83
C THR A 13 -25.83 -6.62 8.99
N VAL A 14 -26.19 -7.91 9.05
CA VAL A 14 -27.55 -8.38 9.35
C VAL A 14 -27.46 -9.27 10.59
N ASN A 15 -28.20 -8.96 11.65
CA ASN A 15 -28.17 -9.71 12.92
C ASN A 15 -26.74 -9.93 13.47
N LYS A 16 -25.91 -8.88 13.43
CA LYS A 16 -24.48 -8.91 13.84
C LYS A 16 -23.59 -9.85 13.01
N LYS A 17 -24.07 -10.37 11.88
CA LYS A 17 -23.30 -11.20 10.94
C LYS A 17 -23.02 -10.42 9.66
N LEU A 18 -21.84 -10.65 9.07
CA LEU A 18 -21.49 -10.10 7.77
C LEU A 18 -22.18 -10.93 6.68
N VAL A 19 -22.98 -10.26 5.86
CA VAL A 19 -23.66 -10.85 4.71
C VAL A 19 -23.21 -10.06 3.47
N PRO A 20 -22.84 -10.70 2.36
CA PRO A 20 -22.48 -10.00 1.14
C PRO A 20 -23.59 -9.03 0.71
N ASP A 21 -23.22 -7.81 0.37
CA ASP A 21 -24.10 -6.87 -0.32
C ASP A 21 -24.00 -7.12 -1.83
N GLU A 22 -25.13 -7.28 -2.50
CA GLU A 22 -25.13 -7.71 -3.90
C GLU A 22 -24.47 -6.70 -4.85
N LYS A 23 -24.62 -5.39 -4.59
CA LYS A 23 -24.02 -4.35 -5.43
C LYS A 23 -22.55 -4.18 -5.11
N GLU A 24 -22.20 -4.03 -3.83
CA GLU A 24 -20.81 -3.81 -3.43
C GLU A 24 -19.95 -5.05 -3.69
N SER A 25 -20.47 -6.28 -3.51
CA SER A 25 -19.72 -7.51 -3.75
C SER A 25 -19.32 -7.69 -5.21
N ARG A 26 -20.17 -7.28 -6.17
CA ARG A 26 -19.81 -7.25 -7.60
C ARG A 26 -18.65 -6.30 -7.87
N ILE A 27 -18.63 -5.14 -7.22
CA ILE A 27 -17.53 -4.18 -7.33
C ILE A 27 -16.23 -4.76 -6.72
N VAL A 28 -16.33 -5.47 -5.60
CA VAL A 28 -15.18 -6.16 -5.01
C VAL A 28 -14.62 -7.22 -5.96
N LYS A 29 -15.47 -8.03 -6.59
CA LYS A 29 -15.05 -9.01 -7.62
C LYS A 29 -14.31 -8.33 -8.77
N LEU A 30 -14.90 -7.27 -9.33
CA LEU A 30 -14.27 -6.47 -10.38
C LEU A 30 -12.89 -5.94 -9.95
N ILE A 31 -12.75 -5.46 -8.72
CA ILE A 31 -11.47 -4.97 -8.19
C ILE A 31 -10.40 -6.08 -8.19
N PHE A 32 -10.75 -7.29 -7.74
CA PHE A 32 -9.82 -8.41 -7.70
C PHE A 32 -9.47 -8.91 -9.11
N GLU A 33 -10.47 -9.07 -9.98
CA GLU A 33 -10.29 -9.52 -11.37
C GLU A 33 -9.40 -8.55 -12.16
N THR A 34 -9.73 -7.25 -12.16
CA THR A 34 -8.91 -6.23 -12.84
C THR A 34 -7.50 -6.14 -12.24
N TYR A 35 -7.35 -6.38 -10.93
CA TYR A 35 -6.03 -6.36 -10.32
C TYR A 35 -5.18 -7.56 -10.73
N VAL A 36 -5.77 -8.76 -10.80
CA VAL A 36 -5.07 -9.98 -11.22
C VAL A 36 -4.68 -9.89 -12.70
N GLU A 37 -5.55 -9.32 -13.54
CA GLU A 37 -5.27 -9.07 -14.95
C GLU A 37 -4.15 -8.05 -15.17
N THR A 38 -4.20 -6.90 -14.47
CA THR A 38 -3.28 -5.77 -14.73
C THR A 38 -2.04 -5.72 -13.84
N GLY A 39 -2.06 -6.39 -12.69
CA GLY A 39 -1.04 -6.25 -11.64
C GLY A 39 -0.91 -4.85 -11.02
N SER A 40 -1.84 -3.93 -11.33
CA SER A 40 -1.69 -2.49 -11.06
C SER A 40 -2.89 -1.89 -10.33
N VAL A 41 -2.67 -1.50 -9.08
CA VAL A 41 -3.64 -0.71 -8.30
C VAL A 41 -4.00 0.62 -8.98
N ALA A 42 -3.10 1.16 -9.80
CA ALA A 42 -3.38 2.38 -10.55
C ALA A 42 -4.38 2.13 -11.69
N GLU A 43 -4.26 0.99 -12.38
CA GLU A 43 -5.21 0.60 -13.43
C GLU A 43 -6.58 0.30 -12.83
N VAL A 44 -6.65 -0.45 -11.73
CA VAL A 44 -7.91 -0.67 -11.00
C VAL A 44 -8.58 0.65 -10.65
N TYR A 45 -7.82 1.64 -10.15
CA TYR A 45 -8.35 2.97 -9.86
C TYR A 45 -8.89 3.66 -11.12
N ASN A 46 -8.17 3.61 -12.23
CA ASN A 46 -8.60 4.22 -13.49
C ASN A 46 -9.87 3.55 -14.01
N THR A 47 -9.93 2.21 -14.03
CA THR A 47 -11.10 1.44 -14.45
C THR A 47 -12.35 1.78 -13.61
N LEU A 48 -12.21 1.86 -12.29
CA LEU A 48 -13.31 2.26 -11.42
C LEU A 48 -13.77 3.70 -11.69
N LYS A 49 -12.81 4.60 -11.96
CA LYS A 49 -13.09 6.01 -12.25
C LYS A 49 -13.81 6.18 -13.60
N GLU A 50 -13.35 5.48 -14.64
CA GLU A 50 -13.95 5.50 -15.98
C GLU A 50 -15.38 4.95 -15.98
N LYS A 51 -15.62 3.88 -15.21
CA LYS A 51 -16.96 3.31 -15.01
C LYS A 51 -17.84 4.14 -14.04
N ASN A 52 -17.34 5.27 -13.54
CA ASN A 52 -18.01 6.13 -12.54
C ASN A 52 -18.48 5.37 -11.29
N ILE A 53 -17.71 4.37 -10.86
CA ILE A 53 -18.03 3.54 -9.70
C ILE A 53 -17.56 4.26 -8.43
N LEU A 54 -18.52 4.54 -7.55
CA LEU A 54 -18.31 5.22 -6.28
C LEU A 54 -18.35 4.23 -5.11
N ASN A 55 -17.68 4.59 -4.03
CA ASN A 55 -17.77 3.87 -2.77
C ASN A 55 -19.14 4.12 -2.09
N ARG A 56 -19.38 3.45 -0.97
CA ARG A 56 -20.62 3.58 -0.18
C ARG A 56 -20.95 4.99 0.32
N HIS A 57 -19.97 5.89 0.30
CA HIS A 57 -20.12 7.29 0.70
C HIS A 57 -20.30 8.22 -0.51
N GLY A 58 -20.52 7.68 -1.72
CA GLY A 58 -20.65 8.46 -2.94
C GLY A 58 -19.34 9.14 -3.38
N LYS A 59 -18.18 8.63 -2.93
CA LYS A 59 -16.87 9.18 -3.30
C LYS A 59 -16.08 8.22 -4.16
N THR A 60 -15.13 8.73 -4.94
CA THR A 60 -14.20 7.89 -5.68
C THR A 60 -13.33 7.06 -4.74
N PHE A 61 -12.94 5.87 -5.20
CA PHE A 61 -12.00 5.03 -4.46
C PHE A 61 -10.63 5.69 -4.41
N THR A 62 -9.91 5.51 -3.30
CA THR A 62 -8.49 5.91 -3.24
C THR A 62 -7.62 4.69 -3.54
N LYS A 63 -6.39 4.91 -4.03
CA LYS A 63 -5.44 3.80 -4.23
C LYS A 63 -5.14 3.05 -2.92
N SER A 64 -5.19 3.74 -1.77
CA SER A 64 -5.05 3.12 -0.46
C SER A 64 -6.26 2.26 -0.09
N SER A 65 -7.49 2.72 -0.35
CA SER A 65 -8.68 1.91 -0.08
C SER A 65 -8.74 0.66 -0.96
N ILE A 66 -8.37 0.77 -2.24
CA ILE A 66 -8.25 -0.38 -3.16
C ILE A 66 -7.21 -1.38 -2.63
N LYS A 67 -6.03 -0.90 -2.24
CA LYS A 67 -4.99 -1.77 -1.65
C LYS A 67 -5.49 -2.47 -0.38
N ASN A 68 -6.23 -1.76 0.47
CA ASN A 68 -6.82 -2.37 1.67
C ASN A 68 -7.83 -3.45 1.31
N ILE A 69 -8.64 -3.26 0.27
CA ILE A 69 -9.58 -4.29 -0.22
C ILE A 69 -8.79 -5.52 -0.68
N LEU A 70 -7.78 -5.34 -1.53
CA LEU A 70 -6.98 -6.41 -2.11
C LEU A 70 -6.18 -7.23 -1.07
N THR A 71 -5.92 -6.68 0.12
CA THR A 71 -5.09 -7.34 1.14
C THR A 71 -5.89 -7.83 2.36
N ASN A 72 -7.20 -7.56 2.41
CA ASN A 72 -8.02 -7.90 3.56
C ASN A 72 -8.55 -9.35 3.46
N PRO A 73 -8.20 -10.25 4.41
CA PRO A 73 -8.64 -11.64 4.40
C PRO A 73 -10.16 -11.81 4.61
N VAL A 74 -10.90 -10.76 4.97
CA VAL A 74 -12.37 -10.80 5.07
C VAL A 74 -13.01 -11.32 3.79
N TYR A 75 -12.46 -10.97 2.62
CA TYR A 75 -13.06 -11.34 1.33
C TYR A 75 -13.03 -12.84 1.02
N ILE A 76 -12.17 -13.59 1.71
CA ILE A 76 -12.06 -15.06 1.64
C ILE A 76 -12.63 -15.76 2.89
N GLY A 77 -13.54 -15.09 3.61
CA GLY A 77 -14.17 -15.69 4.79
C GLY A 77 -13.29 -15.74 6.04
N LYS A 78 -12.17 -15.01 6.09
CA LYS A 78 -11.23 -15.02 7.22
C LYS A 78 -11.21 -13.67 7.95
N LEU A 79 -10.88 -13.68 9.24
CA LEU A 79 -10.86 -12.48 10.08
C LEU A 79 -9.47 -12.27 10.67
N LYS A 80 -8.98 -11.03 10.63
CA LYS A 80 -7.71 -10.66 11.28
C LYS A 80 -7.99 -10.05 12.65
N TYR A 81 -7.51 -10.68 13.72
CA TYR A 81 -7.63 -10.18 15.09
C TYR A 81 -6.32 -10.37 15.84
N ALA A 82 -5.86 -9.31 16.53
CA ALA A 82 -4.60 -9.31 17.29
C ALA A 82 -3.39 -9.85 16.50
N GLY A 83 -3.31 -9.51 15.21
CA GLY A 83 -2.23 -9.97 14.32
C GLY A 83 -2.37 -11.40 13.78
N LYS A 84 -3.31 -12.20 14.30
CA LYS A 84 -3.59 -13.57 13.86
C LYS A 84 -4.78 -13.61 12.91
N ILE A 85 -4.83 -14.63 12.05
CA ILE A 85 -5.92 -14.87 11.10
C ILE A 85 -6.74 -16.05 11.59
N TYR A 86 -8.06 -15.87 11.64
CA TYR A 86 -9.03 -16.87 12.08
C TYR A 86 -10.05 -17.12 10.97
N ASN A 87 -10.67 -18.30 10.96
CA ASN A 87 -11.79 -18.56 10.06
C ASN A 87 -13.03 -17.79 10.55
N GLY A 88 -13.64 -17.02 9.65
CA GLY A 88 -14.89 -16.31 9.87
C GLY A 88 -16.09 -17.19 9.53
N LEU A 89 -17.25 -16.82 10.05
CA LEU A 89 -18.53 -17.50 9.80
C LEU A 89 -19.30 -16.88 8.61
N HIS A 90 -18.75 -15.85 7.97
CA HIS A 90 -19.40 -15.12 6.89
C HIS A 90 -19.04 -15.70 5.53
N GLN A 91 -19.95 -15.52 4.57
CA GLN A 91 -19.75 -16.01 3.22
C GLN A 91 -18.60 -15.26 2.51
N PRO A 92 -17.64 -15.96 1.88
CA PRO A 92 -16.60 -15.33 1.10
C PRO A 92 -17.19 -14.68 -0.16
N ILE A 93 -16.68 -13.51 -0.54
CA ILE A 93 -17.02 -12.84 -1.82
C ILE A 93 -16.09 -13.33 -2.94
N ILE A 94 -14.85 -13.66 -2.58
CA ILE A 94 -13.76 -14.02 -3.49
C ILE A 94 -13.27 -15.43 -3.16
N SER A 95 -12.85 -16.18 -4.18
CA SER A 95 -12.22 -17.49 -3.99
C SER A 95 -10.83 -17.36 -3.37
N GLU A 96 -10.41 -18.37 -2.60
CA GLU A 96 -9.04 -18.36 -2.03
C GLU A 96 -7.98 -18.30 -3.13
N LEU A 97 -8.22 -18.95 -4.27
CA LEU A 97 -7.33 -18.93 -5.44
C LEU A 97 -7.09 -17.50 -5.96
N LEU A 98 -8.16 -16.76 -6.27
CA LEU A 98 -8.05 -15.39 -6.80
C LEU A 98 -7.40 -14.44 -5.79
N PHE A 99 -7.69 -14.62 -4.50
CA PHE A 99 -7.05 -13.82 -3.45
C PHE A 99 -5.54 -14.10 -3.35
N ASN A 100 -5.14 -15.38 -3.43
CA ASN A 100 -3.75 -15.79 -3.37
C ASN A 100 -2.97 -15.29 -4.58
N GLU A 101 -3.54 -15.35 -5.79
CA GLU A 101 -2.95 -14.76 -7.00
C GLU A 101 -2.69 -13.25 -6.82
N ALA A 102 -3.67 -12.51 -6.29
CA ALA A 102 -3.50 -11.10 -5.96
C ALA A 102 -2.38 -10.87 -4.93
N GLN A 103 -2.25 -11.73 -3.91
CA GLN A 103 -1.15 -11.62 -2.92
C GLN A 103 0.22 -11.88 -3.56
N GLU A 104 0.33 -12.85 -4.45
CA GLU A 104 1.59 -13.15 -5.15
C GLU A 104 2.04 -11.98 -6.03
N LEU A 105 1.11 -11.33 -6.74
CA LEU A 105 1.40 -10.10 -7.49
C LEU A 105 1.91 -8.98 -6.57
N HIS A 106 1.34 -8.86 -5.36
CA HIS A 106 1.80 -7.90 -4.37
C HIS A 106 3.24 -8.17 -3.90
N LYS A 107 3.61 -9.44 -3.67
CA LYS A 107 4.97 -9.83 -3.26
C LYS A 107 6.00 -9.59 -4.36
N LYS A 108 5.67 -9.91 -5.61
CA LYS A 108 6.55 -9.75 -6.77
C LYS A 108 6.82 -8.29 -7.14
N LYS A 109 6.06 -7.34 -6.57
CA LYS A 109 6.18 -5.92 -6.91
C LYS A 109 7.44 -5.30 -6.31
N ILE A 110 8.51 -5.33 -7.09
CA ILE A 110 9.75 -4.61 -6.78
C ILE A 110 9.52 -3.11 -6.93
N ARG A 111 9.82 -2.34 -5.87
CA ARG A 111 9.84 -0.88 -5.95
C ARG A 111 10.99 -0.44 -6.84
N LYS A 112 10.70 -0.15 -8.11
CA LYS A 112 11.66 0.50 -9.01
C LYS A 112 11.89 1.93 -8.54
N MET A 113 13.10 2.20 -8.07
CA MET A 113 13.51 3.56 -7.73
C MET A 113 13.85 4.30 -9.03
N LYS A 114 13.32 5.52 -9.20
CA LYS A 114 13.73 6.38 -10.31
C LYS A 114 15.16 6.87 -10.05
N LEU A 115 16.09 6.44 -10.88
CA LEU A 115 17.47 6.92 -10.86
C LEU A 115 17.52 8.30 -11.52
N PHE A 116 18.10 9.27 -10.81
CA PHE A 116 18.40 10.59 -11.38
C PHE A 116 19.90 10.64 -11.70
N ARG A 117 20.27 11.40 -12.73
CA ARG A 117 21.67 11.53 -13.18
C ARG A 117 22.64 11.91 -12.06
N ASN A 118 22.17 12.68 -11.08
CA ASN A 118 22.99 13.15 -9.95
C ASN A 118 23.11 12.13 -8.81
N TYR A 119 22.43 10.98 -8.89
CA TYR A 119 22.34 9.97 -7.84
C TYR A 119 22.56 8.54 -8.36
N LEU A 120 23.72 8.31 -8.96
CA LEU A 120 24.10 7.03 -9.60
C LEU A 120 24.08 5.82 -8.65
N PHE A 121 24.37 6.02 -7.37
CA PHE A 121 24.50 4.97 -6.36
C PHE A 121 23.24 4.82 -5.48
N ALA A 122 22.17 5.53 -5.81
CA ALA A 122 20.94 5.47 -5.03
C ALA A 122 20.43 4.01 -4.91
N GLY A 123 20.11 3.58 -3.70
CA GLY A 123 19.67 2.21 -3.40
C GLY A 123 20.78 1.15 -3.31
N LEU A 124 21.98 1.43 -3.82
CA LEU A 124 23.13 0.51 -3.81
C LEU A 124 23.98 0.68 -2.55
N ILE A 125 24.34 1.93 -2.22
CA ILE A 125 25.23 2.22 -1.10
C ILE A 125 24.52 2.12 0.25
N THR A 126 25.26 1.58 1.22
CA THR A 126 24.87 1.44 2.64
C THR A 126 25.91 2.15 3.50
N CYS A 127 25.48 2.57 4.68
CA CYS A 127 26.35 3.16 5.70
C CYS A 127 27.04 2.02 6.44
N ASP A 128 28.36 2.07 6.51
CA ASP A 128 29.18 1.08 7.21
C ASP A 128 28.92 1.06 8.73
N GLU A 129 28.69 2.24 9.32
CA GLU A 129 28.52 2.37 10.77
C GLU A 129 27.23 1.75 11.31
N CYS A 130 26.09 1.92 10.61
CA CYS A 130 24.76 1.50 11.09
C CYS A 130 23.99 0.59 10.12
N GLY A 131 24.61 0.16 9.02
CA GLY A 131 23.99 -0.70 7.99
C GLY A 131 22.83 -0.07 7.20
N SER A 132 22.38 1.13 7.57
CA SER A 132 21.27 1.82 6.90
C SER A 132 21.61 2.20 5.47
N LYS A 133 20.61 2.28 4.59
CA LYS A 133 20.79 2.77 3.22
C LYS A 133 21.24 4.24 3.22
N MET A 134 22.03 4.64 2.23
CA MET A 134 22.40 6.04 2.01
C MET A 134 21.39 6.72 1.08
N THR A 135 20.68 7.72 1.60
CA THR A 135 19.60 8.41 0.89
C THR A 135 20.14 9.60 0.06
N PRO A 136 19.82 9.66 -1.24
CA PRO A 136 20.06 10.82 -2.10
C PRO A 136 19.46 12.12 -1.53
N THR A 137 20.28 13.15 -1.36
CA THR A 137 19.85 14.46 -0.87
C THR A 137 20.55 15.61 -1.58
N TYR A 138 19.98 16.81 -1.49
CA TYR A 138 20.57 18.01 -2.05
C TYR A 138 20.39 19.21 -1.14
N THR A 139 21.30 20.17 -1.25
CA THR A 139 21.18 21.51 -0.66
C THR A 139 21.33 22.57 -1.74
N ASN A 140 20.57 23.66 -1.63
CA ASN A 140 20.70 24.82 -2.51
C ASN A 140 21.47 25.92 -1.77
N LYS A 141 22.52 26.48 -2.38
CA LYS A 141 23.19 27.70 -1.90
C LYS A 141 22.97 28.85 -2.88
N LYS A 142 22.90 30.08 -2.35
CA LYS A 142 22.85 31.31 -3.17
C LYS A 142 24.18 31.47 -3.91
N ALA A 143 24.12 31.84 -5.18
CA ALA A 143 25.28 32.12 -6.02
C ALA A 143 25.17 33.53 -6.62
N LYS A 144 26.26 34.05 -7.20
CA LYS A 144 26.26 35.37 -7.88
C LYS A 144 25.17 35.49 -8.95
N ARG A 145 24.87 34.39 -9.66
CA ARG A 145 23.72 34.25 -10.55
C ARG A 145 22.88 33.03 -10.12
N GLY A 146 21.78 33.28 -9.42
CA GLY A 146 20.79 32.25 -9.07
C GLY A 146 21.17 31.36 -7.88
N ARG A 147 20.78 30.09 -7.95
CA ARG A 147 21.00 29.08 -6.89
C ARG A 147 21.87 27.94 -7.43
N LYS A 148 22.92 27.59 -6.70
CA LYS A 148 23.76 26.41 -6.99
C LYS A 148 23.29 25.25 -6.12
N ARG A 149 22.96 24.11 -6.75
CA ARG A 149 22.53 22.88 -6.07
C ARG A 149 23.72 21.94 -5.88
N TYR A 150 23.89 21.42 -4.67
CA TYR A 150 24.88 20.42 -4.32
C TYR A 150 24.18 19.11 -4.02
N PHE A 151 24.59 18.04 -4.69
CA PHE A 151 24.03 16.70 -4.54
C PHE A 151 24.99 15.87 -3.69
N TYR A 152 24.45 15.13 -2.73
CA TYR A 152 25.21 14.25 -1.85
C TYR A 152 24.32 13.11 -1.38
N TYR A 153 24.91 12.14 -0.69
CA TYR A 153 24.17 11.08 -0.03
C TYR A 153 24.29 11.28 1.48
N ARG A 154 23.20 11.05 2.20
CA ARG A 154 23.14 11.13 3.65
C ARG A 154 22.60 9.82 4.21
N CYS A 155 23.16 9.35 5.32
CA CYS A 155 22.66 8.14 5.97
C CYS A 155 21.19 8.30 6.37
N THR A 156 20.35 7.32 6.03
CA THR A 156 18.90 7.40 6.26
C THR A 156 18.55 7.51 7.73
N SER A 157 19.31 6.85 8.61
CA SER A 157 19.11 6.94 10.07
C SER A 157 19.30 8.37 10.58
N THR A 158 20.28 9.10 10.04
CA THR A 158 20.59 10.49 10.39
C THR A 158 19.68 11.51 9.71
N LEU A 159 18.74 11.11 8.84
CA LEU A 159 17.97 12.08 8.05
C LEU A 159 16.93 12.83 8.90
N LYS A 160 16.39 12.16 9.93
CA LYS A 160 15.37 12.69 10.87
C LYS A 160 15.91 12.90 12.29
N ARG A 161 17.20 12.64 12.51
CA ARG A 161 17.85 12.59 13.82
C ARG A 161 19.27 13.15 13.71
N ASP A 162 19.86 13.55 14.81
CA ASP A 162 21.25 14.01 14.81
C ASP A 162 22.24 12.86 14.58
N TRP A 163 23.46 13.24 14.17
CA TRP A 163 24.55 12.30 13.87
C TRP A 163 24.84 11.33 15.02
N GLN A 164 24.74 11.79 16.27
CA GLN A 164 24.97 10.99 17.47
C GLN A 164 24.05 9.77 17.57
N TYR A 165 22.87 9.80 16.94
CA TYR A 165 21.94 8.68 16.94
C TYR A 165 22.51 7.45 16.19
N ALA A 166 23.33 7.66 15.16
CA ALA A 166 23.90 6.55 14.39
C ALA A 166 24.94 5.74 15.19
N LEU A 167 25.44 6.27 16.31
CA LEU A 167 26.46 5.67 17.16
C LEU A 167 25.89 4.93 18.38
N GLN A 168 24.59 5.06 18.64
CA GLN A 168 23.93 4.52 19.85
C GLN A 168 23.43 3.08 19.71
N ASP A 169 23.30 2.55 18.49
CA ASP A 169 22.78 1.20 18.20
C ASP A 169 23.91 0.15 17.96
N ARG A 170 25.09 0.34 18.56
CA ARG A 170 26.20 -0.65 18.58
C ARG A 170 26.25 -1.42 19.89
#